data_AF-A0A2E9J1R2-F1
#
_entry.id   AF-A0A2E9J1R2-F1
#
_cell.length_a   1.000
_cell.length_b   1.000
_cell.length_c   1.000
_cell.angle_alpha   90.00
_cell.angle_beta   90.00
_cell.angle_gamma   90.00
#
_symmetry.space_group_name_H-M   'P 1'
#
loop_
_entity.id
_entity.type
_entity.pdbx_description
1 polymer ?
#
loop_
_entity_poly.entity_id
_entity_poly.type
_entity_poly.pdbx_seq_one_letter_code
_entity_poly.pdbx_strand_id
1 'polypeptide(L)' 'MNPKQVGALRRAGIYFVVGYGGLVLVNNSGLVLDNMWIAYLPMFIAVYFFSRWADAKIAARSEKKSEN' A
#
# COMPACT_ATOMS: atom_id res chain seq x y z
N MET A 1 -9.43 -12.67 15.23
CA MET A 1 -8.79 -11.34 15.31
C MET A 1 -9.86 -10.27 15.37
N ASN A 2 -9.67 -9.23 16.17
CA ASN A 2 -10.58 -8.09 16.19
C ASN A 2 -10.45 -7.28 14.87
N PRO A 3 -11.53 -6.66 14.34
CA PRO A 3 -11.49 -5.79 13.16
C PRO A 3 -10.32 -4.79 13.11
N LYS A 4 -9.91 -4.23 14.26
CA LYS A 4 -8.74 -3.33 14.33
C LYS A 4 -7.43 -4.03 13.91
N GLN A 5 -7.22 -5.27 14.36
CA GLN A 5 -6.04 -6.07 14.02
C GLN A 5 -6.06 -6.48 12.54
N VAL A 6 -7.23 -6.82 12.00
CA VAL A 6 -7.39 -7.14 10.57
C VAL A 6 -7.06 -5.92 9.70
N GLY A 7 -7.51 -4.73 10.11
CA GLY A 7 -7.15 -3.47 9.43
C GLY A 7 -5.66 -3.15 9.50
N ALA A 8 -5.03 -3.38 10.66
CA ALA A 8 -3.59 -3.19 10.81
C ALA A 8 -2.78 -4.16 9.94
N LEU A 9 -3.15 -5.45 9.93
CA LEU A 9 -2.47 -6.47 9.13
C LEU A 9 -2.58 -6.18 7.63
N ARG A 10 -3.75 -5.70 7.16
CA ARG A 10 -3.91 -5.27 5.76
C ARG A 10 -2.95 -4.15 5.41
N ARG A 11 -2.90 -3.09 6.22
CA ARG A 11 -2.00 -1.96 5.97
C ARG A 11 -0.54 -2.41 6.00
N ALA A 12 -0.15 -3.26 6.96
CA ALA A 12 1.18 -3.85 7.00
C ALA A 12 1.50 -4.65 5.74
N GLY A 13 0.55 -5.46 5.25
CA GLY A 13 0.69 -6.20 3.99
C GLY A 13 0.84 -5.28 2.77
N ILE A 14 0.11 -4.16 2.71
CA ILE A 14 0.25 -3.18 1.62
C ILE A 14 1.61 -2.49 1.69
N TYR A 15 2.05 -2.08 2.88
CA TYR A 15 3.36 -1.47 3.07
C TYR A 15 4.48 -2.42 2.68
N PHE A 16 4.33 -3.70 3.04
CA PHE A 16 5.25 -4.74 2.62
C PHE A 16 5.23 -4.90 1.09
N VAL A 17 4.10 -5.25 0.48
CA VAL A 17 4.07 -5.56 -0.97
C VAL A 17 4.44 -4.35 -1.83
N VAL A 18 3.83 -3.19 -1.59
CA VAL A 18 4.02 -2.00 -2.43
C VAL A 18 5.33 -1.30 -2.08
N GLY A 19 5.66 -1.16 -0.81
CA GLY A 19 6.90 -0.52 -0.36
C GLY A 19 8.12 -1.37 -0.66
N TYR A 20 8.14 -2.63 -0.23
CA TYR A 20 9.26 -3.53 -0.53
C TYR A 20 9.38 -3.81 -2.02
N GLY A 21 8.26 -4.00 -2.73
CA GLY A 21 8.26 -4.14 -4.19
C GLY A 21 8.88 -2.92 -4.89
N GLY A 22 8.50 -1.71 -4.48
CA GLY A 22 9.11 -0.47 -4.97
C GLY A 22 10.61 -0.41 -4.70
N LEU A 23 11.06 -0.78 -3.49
CA LEU A 23 12.48 -0.85 -3.16
C LEU A 23 13.24 -1.85 -4.04
N VAL A 24 12.68 -3.04 -4.27
CA VAL A 24 13.26 -4.05 -5.15
C VAL A 24 13.40 -3.50 -6.57
N LEU A 25 12.38 -2.84 -7.11
CA LEU A 25 12.44 -2.23 -8.44
C LEU A 25 13.51 -1.14 -8.52
N VAL A 26 13.52 -0.20 -7.57
CA VAL A 26 14.52 0.88 -7.54
C VAL A 26 15.93 0.31 -7.42
N ASN A 27 16.16 -0.61 -6.50
CA ASN A 27 17.48 -1.16 -6.25
C ASN A 27 18.03 -2.01 -7.40
N ASN A 28 17.15 -2.65 -8.18
CA ASN A 28 17.53 -3.47 -9.35
C ASN A 28 17.44 -2.72 -10.68
N SER A 29 16.97 -1.47 -10.69
CA SER A 29 16.82 -0.67 -11.92
C SER A 29 18.15 -0.13 -12.47
N GLY A 30 19.22 -0.15 -11.67
CA GLY A 30 20.48 0.52 -12.01
C GLY A 30 20.39 2.05 -12.03
N LEU A 31 19.30 2.63 -11.50
CA LEU A 31 19.14 4.08 -11.40
C LEU A 31 20.24 4.68 -10.52
N VAL A 32 21.07 5.52 -11.14
CA VAL A 32 22.02 6.39 -10.43
C VAL A 32 21.43 7.80 -10.45
N LEU A 33 20.68 8.12 -9.41
CA LEU A 33 20.06 9.43 -9.21
C LEU A 33 20.81 10.17 -8.12
N ASP A 34 21.22 11.41 -8.39
CA ASP A 34 21.78 12.31 -7.36
C ASP A 34 20.75 12.56 -6.23
N ASN A 35 19.47 12.46 -6.58
CA ASN A 35 18.35 12.75 -5.71
C ASN A 35 17.40 11.54 -5.65
N MET A 36 17.71 10.55 -4.80
CA MET A 36 16.91 9.34 -4.62
C MET A 36 15.47 9.59 -4.16
N TRP A 37 15.17 10.75 -3.56
CA TRP A 37 13.80 11.12 -3.20
C TRP A 37 12.85 11.16 -4.41
N ILE A 38 13.38 11.38 -5.62
CA ILE A 38 12.60 11.36 -6.87
C ILE A 38 12.03 9.96 -7.13
N ALA A 39 12.71 8.89 -6.70
CA ALA A 39 12.21 7.53 -6.79
C ALA A 39 11.35 7.16 -5.56
N TYR A 40 11.80 7.52 -4.36
CA TYR A 40 11.11 7.12 -3.12
C TYR A 40 9.81 7.87 -2.86
N LEU A 41 9.72 9.17 -3.19
CA LEU A 41 8.50 9.95 -2.94
C LEU A 41 7.30 9.40 -3.74
N PRO A 42 7.40 9.15 -5.06
CA PRO A 42 6.33 8.49 -5.81
C PRO A 42 5.97 7.10 -5.26
N MET A 43 6.95 6.33 -4.78
CA MET A 43 6.70 5.04 -4.14
C MET A 43 5.83 5.20 -2.88
N PHE A 44 6.14 6.16 -2.01
CA PHE A 44 5.33 6.42 -0.82
C PHE A 44 3.93 6.94 -1.15
N ILE A 45 3.79 7.76 -2.19
CA ILE A 45 2.49 8.20 -2.70
C ILE A 45 1.67 6.99 -3.15
N ALA A 46 2.27 6.06 -3.90
CA ALA A 46 1.61 4.82 -4.32
C ALA A 46 1.13 3.99 -3.14
N VAL A 47 1.97 3.81 -2.11
CA VAL A 47 1.59 3.11 -0.86
C VAL A 47 0.37 3.75 -0.21
N TYR A 48 0.34 5.08 -0.10
CA TYR A 48 -0.76 5.82 0.50
C TYR A 48 -2.08 5.60 -0.26
N PHE A 49 -2.07 5.80 -1.58
CA PHE A 49 -3.28 5.64 -2.40
C PHE A 49 -3.77 4.20 -2.42
N PHE A 50 -2.88 3.21 -2.52
CA PHE A 50 -3.26 1.80 -2.44
C PHE A 50 -3.87 1.43 -1.10
N SER A 51 -3.32 1.96 0.00
CA SER A 51 -3.86 1.74 1.34
C SER A 51 -5.28 2.29 1.48
N ARG A 52 -5.50 3.53 1.03
CA ARG A 52 -6.83 4.16 1.05
C ARG A 52 -7.84 3.46 0.16
N TRP A 53 -7.43 3.06 -1.03
CA TRP A 53 -8.27 2.31 -1.97
C TRP A 53 -8.67 0.94 -1.40
N ALA A 54 -7.73 0.20 -0.82
CA ALA A 54 -8.01 -1.11 -0.23
C ALA A 54 -8.97 -1.01 0.96
N ASP A 55 -8.80 0.01 1.81
CA ASP A 55 -9.71 0.30 2.91
C ASP A 55 -11.13 0.62 2.40
N ALA A 56 -11.27 1.50 1.40
CA ALA A 56 -12.56 1.87 0.82
C ALA A 56 -13.27 0.68 0.16
N LYS A 57 -12.54 -0.17 -0.57
CA LYS A 57 -13.10 -1.34 -1.25
C LYS A 57 -13.68 -2.36 -0.26
N ILE A 58 -13.07 -2.50 0.91
CA ILE A 58 -13.55 -3.42 1.96
C ILE A 58 -14.77 -2.84 2.68
N ALA A 59 -14.78 -1.53 2.94
CA ALA A 59 -15.94 -0.84 3.51
C ALA A 59 -17.17 -1.04 2.60
N ALA A 60 -17.04 -0.75 1.31
CA ALA A 60 -18.12 -0.92 0.33
C ALA A 60 -18.60 -2.38 0.19
N ARG A 61 -17.73 -3.38 0.39
CA ARG A 61 -18.12 -4.80 0.39
C ARG A 61 -18.87 -5.20 1.66
N SER A 62 -18.52 -4.60 2.80
CA SER A 62 -19.17 -4.87 4.08
C SER A 62 -20.60 -4.32 4.08
N GLU A 63 -20.81 -3.13 3.52
CA GLU A 63 -22.15 -2.51 3.36
C GLU A 63 -23.06 -3.38 2.49
N LYS A 64 -22.60 -3.80 1.30
CA LYS A 64 -23.38 -4.70 0.42
C LYS A 64 -23.75 -6.05 1.03
N LYS A 65 -22.96 -6.55 1.99
CA LYS A 65 -23.26 -7.80 2.69
C LYS A 65 -24.30 -7.61 3.79
N SER A 66 -24.50 -6.39 4.29
CA SER A 66 -25.50 -6.07 5.30
C SER A 66 -26.89 -5.79 4.72
N GLU A 67 -26.97 -5.44 3.42
CA GLU A 67 -28.24 -5.13 2.73
C GLU A 67 -28.91 -6.36 2.07
N ASN A 68 -28.20 -7.49 1.98
CA ASN A 68 -28.71 -8.78 1.47
C ASN A 68 -28.91 -9.78 2.62
#